data_AF-A0A8F4Q827-F1
#
_entry.id   AF-A0A8F4Q827-F1
#
_cell.length_a   1.000
_cell.length_b   1.000
_cell.length_c   1.000
_cell.angle_alpha   90.00
_cell.angle_beta   90.00
_cell.angle_gamma   90.00
#
_symmetry.space_group_name_H-M   'P 1'
#
loop_
_entity.id
_entity.type
_entity.pdbx_description
1 polymer ?
#
loop_
_entity_poly.entity_id
_entity_poly.type
_entity_poly.pdbx_seq_one_letter_code
_entity_poly.pdbx_strand_id
1 'polypeptide(L)'
;VSSRKWGVTQNIQFDFVKDPKYNKDALIIKMQGFIKSRTSFTDVKGKGYESTKRMLWPFQYNIALKTNDPNVSLINYLPKNKIESIDVSQTLGYNVGGNFQSAPLLGGKGAFNYSKKISYTQKNYISEVAQQNSKNIRWEVKANSFNTENGQVSAYDRHLFVRSPIG
;
A
#
# COMPACT_ATOMS: atom_id res chain seq x y z
N VAL A 1 -13.29 -5.63 -8.85
CA VAL A 1 -12.98 -7.04 -9.18
C VAL A 1 -12.52 -7.76 -7.91
N SER A 2 -12.95 -9.00 -7.66
CA SER A 2 -12.55 -9.75 -6.46
C SER A 2 -12.14 -11.18 -6.79
N SER A 3 -11.18 -11.74 -6.03
CA SER A 3 -10.73 -13.13 -6.15
C SER A 3 -10.78 -13.82 -4.79
N ARG A 4 -11.60 -14.88 -4.69
CA ARG A 4 -11.63 -15.74 -3.49
C ARG A 4 -10.31 -16.51 -3.32
N LYS A 5 -9.75 -17.04 -4.42
CA LYS A 5 -8.48 -17.79 -4.44
C LYS A 5 -7.33 -16.98 -3.86
N TRP A 6 -7.26 -15.67 -4.13
CA TRP A 6 -6.20 -14.78 -3.63
C TRP A 6 -6.59 -14.00 -2.38
N GLY A 7 -7.89 -13.92 -2.07
CA GLY A 7 -8.38 -13.14 -0.94
C GLY A 7 -8.18 -11.64 -1.17
N VAL A 8 -8.33 -11.19 -2.41
CA VAL A 8 -8.10 -9.80 -2.83
C VAL A 8 -9.35 -9.24 -3.47
N THR A 9 -9.70 -8.01 -3.11
CA THR A 9 -10.67 -7.17 -3.82
C THR A 9 -9.93 -5.93 -4.31
N GLN A 10 -10.03 -5.65 -5.60
CA GLN A 10 -9.58 -4.41 -6.22
C GLN A 10 -10.79 -3.53 -6.51
N ASN A 11 -10.82 -2.35 -5.89
CA ASN A 11 -11.78 -1.28 -6.13
C ASN A 11 -11.00 -0.10 -6.69
N ILE A 12 -11.01 0.06 -8.02
CA ILE A 12 -10.17 1.01 -8.74
C ILE A 12 -11.05 2.11 -9.31
N GLN A 13 -10.68 3.36 -9.07
CA GLN A 13 -11.30 4.52 -9.70
C GLN A 13 -10.41 5.02 -10.84
N PHE A 14 -11.02 5.32 -11.97
CA PHE A 14 -10.38 5.79 -13.19
C PHE A 14 -10.99 7.13 -13.55
N ASP A 15 -10.28 8.22 -13.30
CA ASP A 15 -10.76 9.57 -13.54
C ASP A 15 -10.01 10.18 -14.73
N PHE A 16 -10.68 10.30 -15.87
CA PHE A 16 -10.14 10.98 -17.05
C PHE A 16 -10.15 12.49 -16.83
N VAL A 17 -8.99 13.13 -17.01
CA VAL A 17 -8.85 14.58 -16.97
C VAL A 17 -9.04 15.11 -18.39
N LYS A 18 -10.21 15.69 -18.67
CA LYS A 18 -10.48 16.37 -19.94
C LYS A 18 -10.16 17.85 -19.78
N ASP A 19 -9.03 18.27 -20.32
CA ASP A 19 -8.59 19.67 -20.25
C ASP A 19 -8.11 20.14 -21.63
N PRO A 20 -8.86 21.01 -22.32
CA PRO A 20 -8.47 21.57 -23.61
C PRO A 20 -7.15 22.35 -23.58
N LYS A 21 -6.70 22.80 -22.40
CA LYS A 21 -5.42 23.52 -22.23
C LYS A 21 -4.25 22.59 -21.92
N TYR A 22 -4.48 21.28 -21.81
CA TYR A 22 -3.44 20.27 -21.64
C TYR A 22 -3.36 19.41 -22.90
N ASN A 23 -2.21 19.40 -23.55
CA ASN A 23 -2.03 18.74 -24.85
C ASN A 23 -1.82 17.22 -24.78
N LYS A 24 -2.14 16.59 -23.65
CA LYS A 24 -2.03 15.15 -23.42
C LYS A 24 -3.27 14.66 -22.71
N ASP A 25 -3.64 13.41 -22.99
CA ASP A 25 -4.62 12.72 -22.16
C ASP A 25 -4.00 12.39 -20.79
N ALA A 26 -4.76 12.62 -19.73
CA ALA A 26 -4.39 12.22 -18.37
C ALA A 26 -5.47 11.35 -17.73
N LEU A 27 -5.02 10.29 -17.08
CA LEU A 27 -5.85 9.37 -16.33
C LEU A 27 -5.33 9.28 -14.90
N ILE A 28 -6.14 9.71 -13.93
CA ILE A 28 -5.83 9.53 -12.52
C ILE A 28 -6.40 8.18 -12.09
N ILE A 29 -5.53 7.29 -11.60
CA ILE A 29 -5.91 5.96 -11.12
C ILE A 29 -5.80 5.92 -9.61
N LYS A 30 -6.92 5.71 -8.92
CA LYS A 30 -6.94 5.48 -7.48
C LYS A 30 -7.17 4.00 -7.19
N MET A 31 -6.12 3.33 -6.75
CA MET A 31 -6.18 1.91 -6.38
C MET A 31 -6.60 1.76 -4.92
N GLN A 32 -7.77 1.16 -4.68
CA GLN A 32 -8.25 0.80 -3.36
C GLN A 32 -8.72 -0.65 -3.34
N GLY A 33 -9.17 -1.11 -2.18
CA GLY A 33 -9.73 -2.44 -2.02
C GLY A 33 -9.30 -3.07 -0.71
N PHE A 34 -9.16 -4.39 -0.72
CA PHE A 34 -8.81 -5.16 0.47
C PHE A 34 -7.98 -6.39 0.10
N ILE A 35 -6.89 -6.61 0.83
CA ILE A 35 -6.05 -7.81 0.72
C ILE A 35 -6.13 -8.53 2.07
N LYS A 36 -6.64 -9.76 2.08
CA LYS A 36 -6.69 -10.58 3.30
C LYS A 36 -5.27 -10.84 3.80
N SER A 37 -5.08 -10.77 5.12
CA SER A 37 -3.80 -11.14 5.75
C SER A 37 -3.40 -12.59 5.47
N ARG A 38 -4.41 -13.47 5.31
CA ARG A 38 -4.24 -14.93 5.25
C ARG A 38 -3.50 -15.50 6.45
N THR A 39 -3.57 -14.80 7.58
CA THR A 39 -3.03 -15.31 8.84
C THR A 39 -3.70 -16.63 9.18
N SER A 40 -2.90 -17.64 9.49
CA SER A 40 -3.42 -18.96 9.88
C SER A 40 -2.50 -19.62 10.90
N PHE A 41 -3.11 -20.42 11.77
CA PHE A 41 -2.44 -21.20 12.80
C PHE A 41 -2.70 -22.66 12.50
N THR A 42 -1.64 -23.45 12.36
CA THR A 42 -1.72 -24.85 11.94
C THR A 42 -0.69 -25.69 12.69
N ASP A 43 -0.97 -26.98 12.85
CA ASP A 43 0.03 -27.94 13.28
C ASP A 43 1.07 -28.19 12.19
N VAL A 44 2.30 -28.51 12.62
CA VAL A 44 3.35 -29.02 11.73
C VAL A 44 3.17 -30.54 11.62
N LYS A 45 3.01 -31.04 10.39
CA LYS A 45 2.86 -32.47 10.13
C LYS A 45 4.22 -33.15 10.11
N GLY A 46 4.30 -34.36 10.63
CA GLY A 46 5.49 -35.20 10.63
C GLY A 46 5.80 -35.75 12.02
N LYS A 47 6.38 -36.95 12.06
CA LYS A 47 6.80 -37.58 13.32
C LYS A 47 7.90 -36.72 13.96
N GLY A 48 7.76 -36.39 15.24
CA GLY A 48 8.68 -35.52 15.98
C GLY A 48 8.31 -34.03 16.00
N TYR A 49 7.19 -33.63 15.37
CA TYR A 49 6.68 -32.25 15.37
C TYR A 49 5.35 -32.09 16.11
N GLU A 50 4.95 -33.06 16.92
CA GLU A 50 3.65 -33.11 17.60
C GLU A 50 3.40 -31.85 18.47
N SER A 51 4.45 -31.32 19.09
CA SER A 51 4.41 -30.10 19.90
C SER A 51 4.69 -28.81 19.11
N THR A 52 5.00 -28.90 17.81
CA THR A 52 5.34 -27.73 16.98
C THR A 52 4.09 -27.14 16.32
N LYS A 53 3.89 -25.84 16.51
CA LYS A 53 2.83 -25.06 15.89
C LYS A 53 3.42 -24.08 14.88
N ARG A 54 2.63 -23.73 13.86
CA ARG A 54 3.02 -22.80 12.80
C ARG A 54 2.00 -21.68 12.66
N MET A 55 2.49 -20.45 12.71
CA MET A 55 1.77 -19.25 12.31
C MET A 55 2.27 -18.81 10.94
N LEU A 56 1.38 -18.72 9.96
CA LEU A 56 1.62 -18.02 8.71
C LEU A 56 1.01 -16.62 8.83
N TRP A 57 1.73 -15.59 8.40
CA TRP A 57 1.26 -14.20 8.50
C TRP A 57 1.90 -13.32 7.40
N PRO A 58 1.28 -12.19 7.04
CA PRO A 58 1.73 -11.37 5.93
C PRO A 58 2.84 -10.42 6.35
N PHE A 59 4.09 -10.77 6.10
CA PHE A 59 5.20 -9.86 6.35
C PHE A 59 5.13 -8.58 5.50
N GLN A 60 4.53 -8.67 4.30
CA GLN A 60 4.47 -7.58 3.33
C GLN A 60 3.19 -7.65 2.49
N TYR A 61 2.58 -6.50 2.23
CA TYR A 61 1.55 -6.33 1.20
C TYR A 61 2.14 -5.64 -0.04
N ASN A 62 1.71 -6.06 -1.22
CA ASN A 62 2.24 -5.59 -2.50
C ASN A 62 1.14 -4.90 -3.31
N ILE A 63 1.43 -3.70 -3.80
CA ILE A 63 0.54 -2.94 -4.69
C ILE A 63 1.37 -2.51 -5.89
N ALA A 64 0.92 -2.82 -7.11
CA ALA A 64 1.67 -2.50 -8.32
C ALA A 64 0.75 -2.12 -9.47
N LEU A 65 1.25 -1.22 -10.32
CA LEU A 65 0.65 -0.87 -11.59
C LEU A 65 1.74 -0.90 -12.66
N LYS A 66 1.44 -1.48 -13.82
CA LYS A 66 2.34 -1.56 -14.97
C LYS A 66 1.56 -1.36 -16.26
N THR A 67 2.19 -0.71 -17.22
CA THR A 67 1.76 -0.68 -18.62
C THR A 67 2.88 -1.16 -19.53
N ASN A 68 2.51 -1.76 -20.66
CA ASN A 68 3.42 -2.07 -21.76
C ASN A 68 3.18 -1.16 -22.97
N ASP A 69 2.17 -0.29 -22.92
CA ASP A 69 1.85 0.62 -24.02
C ASP A 69 2.97 1.67 -24.16
N PRO A 70 3.63 1.79 -25.32
CA PRO A 70 4.66 2.80 -25.54
C PRO A 70 4.14 4.23 -25.36
N ASN A 71 2.85 4.49 -25.60
CA ASN A 71 2.24 5.82 -25.57
C ASN A 71 1.87 6.30 -24.15
N VAL A 72 1.85 5.41 -23.16
CA VAL A 72 1.45 5.73 -21.78
C VAL A 72 2.67 5.89 -20.89
N SER A 73 2.72 6.96 -20.10
CA SER A 73 3.78 7.14 -19.08
C SER A 73 3.20 7.50 -17.73
N LEU A 74 3.76 6.92 -16.66
CA LEU A 74 3.54 7.32 -15.29
C LEU A 74 4.27 8.65 -15.03
N ILE A 75 3.50 9.71 -14.79
CA ILE A 75 4.03 11.06 -14.56
C ILE A 75 4.03 11.47 -13.08
N ASN A 76 3.25 10.78 -12.25
CA ASN A 76 3.14 11.04 -10.82
C ASN A 76 2.56 9.82 -10.09
N TYR A 77 2.78 9.71 -8.79
CA TYR A 77 2.31 8.61 -7.96
C TYR A 77 2.32 9.01 -6.47
N LEU A 78 1.46 8.41 -5.66
CA LEU A 78 1.44 8.57 -4.20
C LEU A 78 1.23 7.21 -3.50
N PRO A 79 1.90 6.95 -2.36
CA PRO A 79 2.94 7.79 -1.75
C PRO A 79 4.24 7.84 -2.54
N LYS A 80 4.95 8.98 -2.49
CA LYS A 80 6.26 9.15 -3.18
C LYS A 80 7.44 8.64 -2.37
N ASN A 81 7.42 8.95 -1.09
CA ASN A 81 8.53 8.68 -0.17
C ASN A 81 8.14 7.56 0.79
N LYS A 82 9.14 7.03 1.50
CA LYS A 82 8.91 6.15 2.64
C LYS A 82 8.03 6.86 3.67
N ILE A 83 7.00 6.17 4.18
CA ILE A 83 6.11 6.68 5.23
C ILE A 83 6.02 5.64 6.32
N GLU A 84 6.33 6.06 7.54
CA GLU A 84 6.29 5.20 8.74
C GLU A 84 5.16 5.57 9.71
N SER A 85 4.42 6.65 9.44
CA SER A 85 3.26 7.04 10.23
C SER A 85 2.15 5.98 10.14
N ILE A 86 1.45 5.76 11.25
CA ILE A 86 0.31 4.83 11.30
C ILE A 86 -0.76 5.27 10.29
N ASP A 87 -1.10 6.55 10.29
CA ASP A 87 -2.04 7.13 9.34
C ASP A 87 -1.29 7.69 8.14
N VAL A 88 -1.57 7.16 6.96
CA VAL A 88 -1.07 7.69 5.69
C VAL A 88 -2.21 8.44 5.03
N SER A 89 -2.01 9.73 4.82
CA SER A 89 -2.94 10.62 4.14
C SER A 89 -2.14 11.55 3.24
N GLN A 90 -2.43 11.53 1.94
CA GLN A 90 -1.82 12.44 0.97
C GLN A 90 -2.83 12.80 -0.11
N THR A 91 -2.69 13.98 -0.69
CA THR A 91 -3.59 14.46 -1.74
C THR A 91 -2.80 14.82 -2.99
N LEU A 92 -3.29 14.35 -4.13
CA LEU A 92 -2.90 14.77 -5.48
C LEU A 92 -3.84 15.90 -5.91
N GLY A 93 -3.30 17.08 -6.18
CA GLY A 93 -4.01 18.20 -6.76
C GLY A 93 -3.70 18.34 -8.26
N TYR A 94 -4.69 18.79 -9.03
CA TYR A 94 -4.60 19.11 -10.44
C TYR A 94 -5.13 20.53 -10.68
N ASN A 95 -4.36 21.31 -11.44
CA ASN A 95 -4.78 22.59 -11.99
C ASN A 95 -4.82 22.53 -13.52
N VAL A 96 -5.72 23.32 -14.10
CA VAL A 96 -5.86 23.47 -15.55
C VAL A 96 -4.50 23.77 -16.20
N GLY A 97 -4.25 23.15 -17.35
CA GLY A 97 -2.98 23.22 -18.08
C GLY A 97 -1.97 22.12 -17.73
N GLY A 98 -2.40 21.02 -17.09
CA GLY A 98 -1.51 19.87 -16.85
C GLY A 98 -0.70 19.91 -15.55
N ASN A 99 -1.05 20.78 -14.60
CA ASN A 99 -0.25 21.04 -13.42
C ASN A 99 -0.63 20.12 -12.25
N PHE A 100 0.20 19.09 -11.99
CA PHE A 100 0.00 18.15 -10.89
C PHE A 100 0.89 18.49 -9.68
N GLN A 101 0.31 18.52 -8.48
CA GLN A 101 1.02 18.74 -7.23
C GLN A 101 0.61 17.71 -6.18
N SER A 102 1.51 17.38 -5.26
CA SER A 102 1.26 16.39 -4.21
C SER A 102 1.68 16.92 -2.85
N ALA A 103 0.83 16.78 -1.82
CA ALA A 103 1.18 17.14 -0.44
C ALA A 103 0.54 16.20 0.60
N PRO A 104 1.17 16.02 1.79
CA PRO A 104 0.62 15.24 2.91
C PRO A 104 -0.67 15.84 3.49
N LEU A 105 -0.72 17.16 3.59
CA LEU A 105 -1.92 17.94 3.89
C LEU A 105 -1.97 19.12 2.92
N LEU A 106 -2.99 19.17 2.08
CA LEU A 106 -3.36 20.40 1.37
C LEU A 106 -4.22 21.28 2.30
N GLY A 107 -3.69 21.53 3.50
CA GLY A 107 -4.28 22.44 4.48
C GLY A 107 -3.76 23.85 4.19
N GLY A 108 -4.41 24.56 3.27
CA GLY A 108 -4.11 25.98 3.01
C GLY A 108 -4.22 26.36 1.54
N LYS A 109 -5.33 27.01 1.17
CA LYS A 109 -5.46 27.99 0.06
C LYS A 109 -4.90 27.65 -1.34
N GLY A 110 -4.68 26.39 -1.69
CA GLY A 110 -4.44 25.98 -3.08
C GLY A 110 -5.76 25.56 -3.72
N ALA A 111 -6.40 26.45 -4.48
CA ALA A 111 -7.63 26.15 -5.22
C ALA A 111 -7.32 25.22 -6.39
N PHE A 112 -7.15 23.92 -6.12
CA PHE A 112 -7.04 22.93 -7.18
C PHE A 112 -8.35 22.81 -7.93
N ASN A 113 -8.31 22.81 -9.26
CA ASN A 113 -9.49 22.52 -10.07
C ASN A 113 -10.04 21.11 -9.79
N TYR A 114 -9.14 20.16 -9.50
CA TYR A 114 -9.51 18.80 -9.13
C TYR A 114 -8.52 18.25 -8.10
N SER A 115 -8.97 17.41 -7.17
CA SER A 115 -8.07 16.72 -6.26
C SER A 115 -8.52 15.30 -5.93
N LYS A 116 -7.54 14.43 -5.64
CA LYS A 116 -7.76 13.05 -5.22
C LYS A 116 -6.91 12.72 -4.00
N LYS A 117 -7.56 12.26 -2.93
CA LYS A 117 -6.92 11.88 -1.67
C LYS A 117 -6.76 10.37 -1.53
N ILE A 118 -5.58 9.93 -1.10
CA ILE A 118 -5.36 8.58 -0.54
C ILE A 118 -5.41 8.64 0.99
N SER A 119 -5.96 7.61 1.62
CA SER A 119 -6.00 7.48 3.07
C SER A 119 -6.02 6.00 3.45
N TYR A 120 -5.09 5.56 4.28
CA TYR A 120 -5.07 4.21 4.85
C TYR A 120 -4.29 4.19 6.16
N THR A 121 -4.52 3.16 6.97
CA THR A 121 -3.75 2.91 8.19
C THR A 121 -2.79 1.75 7.97
N GLN A 122 -1.63 1.82 8.60
CA GLN A 122 -0.56 0.82 8.48
C GLN A 122 0.11 0.57 9.84
N LYS A 123 -0.67 0.44 10.91
CA LYS A 123 -0.14 0.20 12.26
C LYS A 123 0.86 -0.97 12.26
N ASN A 124 2.06 -0.74 12.77
CA ASN A 124 3.20 -1.68 12.82
C ASN A 124 3.88 -1.97 11.47
N TYR A 125 3.48 -1.30 10.40
CA TYR A 125 4.03 -1.45 9.04
C TYR A 125 4.56 -0.11 8.53
N ILE A 126 5.37 -0.17 7.48
CA ILE A 126 5.92 0.98 6.76
C ILE A 126 5.60 0.84 5.28
N SER A 127 5.32 1.96 4.62
CA SER A 127 5.10 2.01 3.17
C SER A 127 6.33 2.55 2.48
N GLU A 128 6.75 1.91 1.40
CA GLU A 128 7.84 2.38 0.56
C GLU A 128 7.62 2.06 -0.92
N VAL A 129 8.32 2.80 -1.78
CA VAL A 129 8.36 2.56 -3.22
C VAL A 129 9.51 1.61 -3.50
N ALA A 130 9.19 0.37 -3.88
CA ALA A 130 10.19 -0.65 -4.15
C ALA A 130 10.72 -0.61 -5.58
N GLN A 131 9.90 -0.14 -6.53
CA GLN A 131 10.29 0.01 -7.93
C GLN A 131 9.47 1.12 -8.57
N GLN A 132 10.10 2.00 -9.35
CA GLN A 132 9.41 3.02 -10.13
C GLN A 132 10.17 3.34 -11.42
N ASN A 133 9.43 3.53 -12.51
CA ASN A 133 9.87 4.19 -13.73
C ASN A 133 8.64 4.70 -14.52
N SER A 134 8.84 5.16 -15.75
CA SER A 134 7.75 5.68 -16.60
C SER A 134 6.69 4.63 -16.97
N LYS A 135 6.91 3.34 -16.76
CA LYS A 135 6.01 2.25 -17.17
C LYS A 135 5.48 1.40 -16.02
N ASN A 136 6.11 1.45 -14.85
CA ASN A 136 5.65 0.70 -13.68
C ASN A 136 5.95 1.41 -12.37
N ILE A 137 5.15 1.08 -11.37
CA ILE A 137 5.31 1.50 -9.99
C ILE A 137 4.90 0.33 -9.09
N ARG A 138 5.68 0.08 -8.03
CA ARG A 138 5.42 -0.92 -7.01
C ARG A 138 5.64 -0.34 -5.63
N TRP A 139 4.63 -0.45 -4.79
CA TRP A 139 4.69 -0.18 -3.36
C TRP A 139 4.71 -1.47 -2.57
N GLU A 140 5.43 -1.40 -1.46
CA GLU A 140 5.51 -2.45 -0.46
C GLU A 140 5.09 -1.86 0.89
N VAL A 141 4.14 -2.51 1.56
CA VAL A 141 3.75 -2.20 2.93
C VAL A 141 4.31 -3.30 3.81
N LYS A 142 5.48 -3.07 4.40
CA LYS A 142 6.29 -4.07 5.12
C LYS A 142 6.10 -3.97 6.62
N ALA A 143 6.06 -5.11 7.29
CA ALA A 143 6.09 -5.16 8.75
C ALA A 143 7.38 -4.49 9.24
N ASN A 144 7.26 -3.67 10.29
CA ASN A 144 8.36 -2.88 10.82
C ASN A 144 8.62 -3.18 12.29
N SER A 145 7.67 -2.82 13.15
CA SER A 145 7.83 -2.93 14.60
C SER A 145 6.48 -3.11 15.27
N PHE A 146 6.42 -3.96 16.29
CA PHE A 146 5.20 -4.29 17.02
C PHE A 146 5.36 -3.99 18.50
N ASN A 147 4.36 -3.34 19.09
CA ASN A 147 4.32 -3.15 20.53
C ASN A 147 3.88 -4.45 21.21
N THR A 148 4.69 -4.92 22.16
CA THR A 148 4.42 -6.08 23.02
C THR A 148 4.42 -5.64 24.48
N GLU A 149 4.03 -6.53 25.40
CA GLU A 149 4.09 -6.26 26.85
C GLU A 149 5.50 -5.87 27.33
N ASN A 150 6.53 -6.42 26.68
CA ASN A 150 7.94 -6.19 27.02
C ASN A 150 8.57 -5.03 26.23
N GLY A 151 7.77 -4.23 25.51
CA GLY A 151 8.22 -3.13 24.68
C GLY A 151 8.11 -3.40 23.17
N GLN A 152 8.77 -2.56 22.38
CA GLN A 152 8.73 -2.61 20.92
C GLN A 152 9.66 -3.69 20.38
N VAL A 153 9.13 -4.58 19.54
CA VAL A 153 9.85 -5.71 18.94
C VAL A 153 9.89 -5.55 17.42
N SER A 154 11.05 -5.81 16.82
CA SER A 154 11.23 -5.76 15.37
C SER A 154 10.40 -6.83 14.65
N ALA A 155 9.91 -6.53 13.44
CA ALA A 155 9.27 -7.50 12.56
C ALA A 155 10.16 -8.72 12.23
N TYR A 156 11.48 -8.57 12.35
CA TYR A 156 12.46 -9.62 12.09
C TYR A 156 12.81 -10.47 13.32
N ASP A 157 12.25 -10.15 14.49
CA ASP A 157 12.46 -10.96 15.69
C ASP A 157 11.81 -12.35 15.53
N ARG A 158 12.58 -13.40 15.81
CA ARG A 158 12.13 -14.79 15.64
C ARG A 158 11.04 -15.19 16.64
N HIS A 159 10.91 -14.48 17.76
CA HIS A 159 9.92 -14.73 18.80
C HIS A 159 8.73 -13.79 18.69
N LEU A 160 8.67 -12.94 17.67
CA LEU A 160 7.52 -12.10 17.41
C LEU A 160 6.25 -12.96 17.28
N PHE A 161 5.22 -12.64 18.08
CA PHE A 161 3.95 -13.36 18.22
C PHE A 161 4.03 -14.76 18.86
N VAL A 162 5.20 -15.18 19.34
CA VAL A 162 5.34 -16.46 20.06
C VAL A 162 5.02 -16.25 21.54
N ARG A 163 4.19 -17.13 22.10
CA ARG A 163 3.85 -17.19 23.53
C ARG A 163 3.81 -18.65 23.98
N SER A 164 4.15 -18.90 25.24
CA SER A 164 3.93 -20.21 25.88
C SER A 164 2.45 -20.60 25.79
N PRO A 165 2.12 -21.83 25.35
CA PRO A 165 0.73 -22.30 25.26
C PRO A 165 0.05 -22.41 26.62
N ILE A 166 0.81 -22.40 27.71
CA ILE A 166 0.30 -22.37 29.08
C ILE A 166 0.40 -20.92 29.56
N GLY A 167 -0.76 -20.29 29.69
CA GLY A 167 -0.97 -19.11 30.52
C GLY A 167 -2.44 -18.96 30.82
#